data_AF-D1VXT6-F1
#
_entry.id   AF-D1VXT6-F1
#
_cell.length_a   1.000
_cell.length_b   1.000
_cell.length_c   1.000
_cell.angle_alpha   90.00
_cell.angle_beta   90.00
_cell.angle_gamma   90.00
#
_symmetry.space_group_name_H-M   'P 1'
#
loop_
_entity.id
_entity.type
_entity.pdbx_description
1 polymer ?
#
loop_
_entity_poly.entity_id
_entity_poly.type
_entity_poly.pdbx_seq_one_letter_code
_entity_poly.pdbx_strand_id
1 'polypeptide(L)'
;MKIFTWLILCALTIVSCAPSEDEQAAHLLAQIKALYERGEYMQTLDSITALRMQFPKAIKSRRESLRLWQQASLKLAQHDIAQTDSALQAILREIPGEDNLYKVNMMRVERDSLKARYEAMCGVVRMIRMRQKQDTKEYQHAANQ
;
A
#
# COMPACT_ATOMS: atom_id res chain seq x y z
N MET A 1 -65.44 13.35 0.07
CA MET A 1 -64.16 13.20 -0.67
C MET A 1 -63.01 12.85 0.29
N LYS A 2 -63.13 11.72 1.01
CA LYS A 2 -62.16 11.28 2.05
C LYS A 2 -61.24 10.15 1.57
N ILE A 3 -61.37 9.76 0.30
CA ILE A 3 -60.64 8.65 -0.35
C ILE A 3 -59.33 9.12 -0.97
N PHE A 4 -59.24 10.38 -1.42
CA PHE A 4 -58.03 10.94 -2.01
C PHE A 4 -56.92 11.23 -1.00
N THR A 5 -57.26 11.41 0.28
CA THR A 5 -56.26 11.62 1.34
C THR A 5 -55.50 10.34 1.71
N TRP A 6 -56.08 9.16 1.48
CA TRP A 6 -55.40 7.87 1.70
C TRP A 6 -54.41 7.49 0.60
N LEU A 7 -54.58 8.05 -0.61
CA LEU A 7 -53.70 7.79 -1.76
C LEU A 7 -52.38 8.57 -1.72
N ILE A 8 -52.31 9.68 -0.97
CA ILE A 8 -51.10 10.51 -0.85
C ILE A 8 -50.15 9.96 0.24
N LEU A 9 -50.67 9.21 1.22
CA LEU A 9 -49.87 8.65 2.32
C LEU A 9 -49.07 7.40 1.91
N CYS A 10 -49.44 6.71 0.82
CA CYS A 10 -48.70 5.55 0.30
C CYS A 10 -47.57 5.92 -0.67
N ALA A 11 -47.43 7.18 -1.09
CA ALA A 11 -46.45 7.59 -2.09
C ALA A 11 -45.06 7.95 -1.53
N LEU A 12 -44.88 7.95 -0.20
CA LEU A 12 -43.62 8.34 0.45
C LEU A 12 -42.69 7.19 0.84
N THR A 13 -43.03 5.92 0.58
CA THR A 13 -42.25 4.77 1.11
C THR A 13 -41.29 4.11 0.13
N ILE A 14 -40.90 4.78 -0.96
CA ILE A 14 -39.83 4.27 -1.85
C ILE A 14 -38.64 5.23 -1.89
N VAL A 15 -38.09 5.58 -0.73
CA VAL A 15 -36.64 5.84 -0.67
C VAL A 15 -35.98 4.46 -0.66
N SER A 16 -35.73 3.92 -1.85
CA SER A 16 -34.76 2.84 -2.00
C SER A 16 -33.43 3.39 -1.51
N CYS A 17 -33.02 2.99 -0.31
CA CYS A 17 -31.68 3.24 0.20
C CYS A 17 -30.70 2.52 -0.73
N ALA A 18 -30.17 3.22 -1.74
CA ALA A 18 -29.12 2.67 -2.57
C ALA A 18 -27.93 2.32 -1.66
N PRO A 19 -27.33 1.13 -1.79
CA PRO A 19 -26.22 0.73 -0.92
C PRO A 19 -25.10 1.76 -1.03
N SER A 20 -24.57 2.15 0.12
CA SER A 20 -23.54 3.19 0.17
C SER A 20 -22.30 2.77 -0.63
N GLU A 21 -21.55 3.71 -1.21
CA GLU A 21 -20.29 3.38 -1.91
C GLU A 21 -19.32 2.58 -1.02
N ASP A 22 -19.34 2.79 0.30
CA ASP A 22 -18.56 2.01 1.26
C ASP A 22 -19.00 0.54 1.34
N GLU A 23 -20.31 0.24 1.26
CA GLU A 23 -20.81 -1.15 1.20
C GLU A 23 -20.40 -1.85 -0.09
N GLN A 24 -20.38 -1.12 -1.21
CA GLN A 24 -19.92 -1.64 -2.50
C GLN A 24 -18.41 -1.88 -2.51
N ALA A 25 -17.64 -0.96 -1.90
CA ALA A 25 -16.19 -1.07 -1.77
C ALA A 25 -15.74 -2.16 -0.77
N ALA A 26 -16.63 -2.61 0.13
CA ALA A 26 -16.30 -3.58 1.18
C ALA A 26 -15.77 -4.91 0.63
N HIS A 27 -16.32 -5.41 -0.48
CA HIS A 27 -15.84 -6.63 -1.13
C HIS A 27 -14.40 -6.46 -1.63
N LEU A 28 -14.12 -5.35 -2.31
CA LEU A 28 -12.78 -5.06 -2.83
C LEU A 28 -11.78 -4.85 -1.69
N LEU A 29 -12.20 -4.22 -0.59
CA LEU A 29 -11.38 -4.06 0.61
C LEU A 29 -11.08 -5.41 1.29
N ALA A 30 -12.03 -6.33 1.33
CA ALA A 30 -11.81 -7.69 1.82
C ALA A 30 -10.80 -8.45 0.93
N GLN A 31 -10.88 -8.29 -0.39
CA GLN A 31 -9.90 -8.84 -1.32
C GLN A 31 -8.49 -8.26 -1.10
N ILE A 32 -8.38 -6.95 -0.90
CA ILE A 32 -7.12 -6.27 -0.58
C ILE A 32 -6.49 -6.86 0.70
N LYS A 33 -7.30 -7.07 1.75
CA LYS A 33 -6.85 -7.71 2.99
C LYS A 33 -6.35 -9.14 2.72
N ALA A 34 -7.09 -9.94 1.97
CA ALA A 34 -6.68 -11.30 1.63
C ALA A 34 -5.36 -11.34 0.84
N LEU A 35 -5.17 -10.45 -0.13
CA LEU A 35 -3.91 -10.32 -0.88
C LEU A 35 -2.74 -9.96 0.05
N TYR A 36 -2.97 -9.03 0.97
CA TYR A 36 -1.96 -8.61 1.95
C TYR A 36 -1.53 -9.78 2.85
N GLU A 37 -2.50 -10.54 3.39
CA GLU A 37 -2.22 -11.69 4.25
C GLU A 37 -1.47 -12.82 3.52
N ARG A 38 -1.70 -12.96 2.20
CA ARG A 38 -0.94 -13.90 1.36
C ARG A 38 0.47 -13.41 1.01
N GLY A 39 0.84 -12.20 1.40
CA GLY A 39 2.14 -11.59 1.07
C GLY A 39 2.24 -11.08 -0.37
N GLU A 40 1.13 -11.00 -1.10
CA GLU A 40 1.06 -10.54 -2.49
C GLU A 40 1.07 -9.00 -2.55
N TYR A 41 2.10 -8.38 -1.96
CA TYR A 41 2.12 -6.96 -1.65
C TYR A 41 1.99 -6.05 -2.88
N MET A 42 2.55 -6.43 -4.03
CA MET A 42 2.41 -5.65 -5.26
C MET A 42 0.94 -5.61 -5.74
N GLN A 43 0.28 -6.78 -5.77
CA GLN A 43 -1.14 -6.89 -6.10
C GLN A 43 -2.03 -6.19 -5.06
N THR A 44 -1.61 -6.17 -3.78
CA THR A 44 -2.27 -5.35 -2.75
C THR A 44 -2.26 -3.86 -3.15
N LEU A 45 -1.09 -3.31 -3.56
CA LEU A 45 -0.98 -1.90 -3.95
C LEU A 45 -1.81 -1.57 -5.21
N ASP A 46 -1.81 -2.46 -6.20
CA ASP A 46 -2.60 -2.31 -7.43
C ASP A 46 -4.10 -2.32 -7.11
N SER A 47 -4.54 -3.24 -6.26
CA SER A 47 -5.94 -3.36 -5.83
C SER A 47 -6.38 -2.15 -5.00
N ILE A 48 -5.51 -1.57 -4.17
CA ILE A 48 -5.79 -0.33 -3.44
C ILE A 48 -5.93 0.86 -4.41
N THR A 49 -5.10 0.91 -5.46
CA THR A 49 -5.21 1.92 -6.51
C THR A 49 -6.56 1.80 -7.23
N ALA A 50 -6.96 0.59 -7.59
CA ALA A 50 -8.28 0.31 -8.17
C ALA A 50 -9.43 0.73 -7.23
N LEU A 51 -9.35 0.42 -5.93
CA LEU A 51 -10.37 0.82 -4.95
C LEU A 51 -10.54 2.34 -4.89
N ARG A 52 -9.44 3.10 -4.91
CA ARG A 52 -9.48 4.57 -4.88
C ARG A 52 -10.08 5.18 -6.15
N MET A 53 -9.89 4.52 -7.29
CA MET A 53 -10.42 4.96 -8.59
C MET A 53 -11.89 4.61 -8.76
N GLN A 54 -12.29 3.40 -8.36
CA GLN A 54 -13.65 2.90 -8.54
C GLN A 54 -14.62 3.45 -7.49
N PHE A 55 -14.16 3.65 -6.25
CA PHE A 55 -15.01 4.09 -5.13
C PHE A 55 -14.45 5.37 -4.50
N PRO A 56 -14.48 6.51 -5.21
CA PRO A 56 -13.85 7.73 -4.74
C PRO A 56 -14.49 8.28 -3.46
N LYS A 57 -15.78 8.02 -3.19
CA LYS A 57 -16.49 8.51 -2.00
C LYS A 57 -16.60 7.47 -0.87
N ALA A 58 -16.05 6.27 -1.05
CA ALA A 58 -15.93 5.25 0.01
C ALA A 58 -14.83 5.62 1.03
N ILE A 59 -15.05 6.70 1.79
CA ILE A 59 -14.04 7.31 2.65
C ILE A 59 -13.54 6.33 3.72
N LYS A 60 -14.44 5.50 4.30
CA LYS A 60 -14.04 4.53 5.33
C LYS A 60 -13.12 3.47 4.73
N SER A 61 -13.54 2.89 3.60
CA SER A 61 -12.77 1.87 2.89
C SER A 61 -11.41 2.39 2.42
N ARG A 62 -11.37 3.62 1.89
CA ARG A 62 -10.12 4.29 1.47
C ARG A 62 -9.18 4.58 2.64
N ARG A 63 -9.73 4.95 3.81
CA ARG A 63 -8.91 5.20 5.02
C ARG A 63 -8.30 3.90 5.54
N GLU A 64 -9.05 2.82 5.52
CA GLU A 64 -8.56 1.50 5.91
C GLU A 64 -7.51 0.99 4.91
N SER A 65 -7.78 1.10 3.61
CA SER A 65 -6.85 0.69 2.57
C SER A 65 -5.53 1.45 2.61
N LEU A 66 -5.53 2.71 3.05
CA LEU A 66 -4.30 3.51 3.19
C LEU A 66 -3.32 2.91 4.20
N ARG A 67 -3.81 2.32 5.29
CA ARG A 67 -2.95 1.64 6.27
C ARG A 67 -2.28 0.41 5.65
N LEU A 68 -3.05 -0.38 4.91
CA LEU A 68 -2.54 -1.54 4.17
C LEU A 68 -1.53 -1.12 3.09
N TRP A 69 -1.77 0.00 2.41
CA TRP A 69 -0.84 0.56 1.43
C TRP A 69 0.52 0.87 2.05
N GLN A 70 0.54 1.54 3.21
CA GLN A 70 1.78 1.87 3.92
C GLN A 70 2.51 0.61 4.39
N GLN A 71 1.77 -0.38 4.90
CA GLN A 71 2.35 -1.64 5.35
C GLN A 71 2.90 -2.49 4.19
N ALA A 72 2.16 -2.62 3.10
CA ALA A 72 2.60 -3.35 1.90
C ALA A 72 3.82 -2.68 1.25
N SER A 73 3.82 -1.35 1.14
CA SER A 73 4.97 -0.58 0.63
C SER A 73 6.21 -0.78 1.51
N LEU A 74 6.04 -0.80 2.85
CA LEU A 74 7.13 -1.10 3.77
C LEU A 74 7.70 -2.51 3.54
N LYS A 75 6.83 -3.50 3.37
CA LYS A 75 7.23 -4.90 3.15
C LYS A 75 7.98 -5.08 1.83
N LEU A 76 7.52 -4.45 0.74
CA LEU A 76 8.23 -4.45 -0.54
C LEU A 76 9.61 -3.79 -0.41
N ALA A 77 9.69 -2.61 0.20
CA ALA A 77 10.98 -1.94 0.38
C ALA A 77 11.95 -2.77 1.24
N GLN A 78 11.46 -3.44 2.28
CA GLN A 78 12.27 -4.34 3.11
C GLN A 78 12.76 -5.57 2.33
N HIS A 79 11.90 -6.15 1.50
CA HIS A 79 12.27 -7.27 0.63
C HIS A 79 13.34 -6.85 -0.39
N ASP A 80 13.16 -5.70 -1.03
CA ASP A 80 14.14 -5.15 -1.98
C ASP A 80 15.50 -4.87 -1.32
N ILE A 81 15.51 -4.39 -0.08
CA ILE A 81 16.74 -4.23 0.70
C ILE A 81 17.44 -5.58 0.86
N ALA A 82 16.72 -6.62 1.30
CA ALA A 82 17.30 -7.93 1.53
C ALA A 82 17.88 -8.56 0.26
N GLN A 83 17.17 -8.43 -0.88
CA GLN A 83 17.65 -8.91 -2.18
C GLN A 83 18.87 -8.11 -2.65
N THR A 84 18.82 -6.79 -2.55
CA THR A 84 19.91 -5.90 -3.00
C THR A 84 21.17 -6.12 -2.16
N ASP A 85 21.03 -6.28 -0.85
CA ASP A 85 22.16 -6.59 0.03
C ASP A 85 22.75 -7.96 -0.29
N SER A 86 21.92 -8.99 -0.50
CA SER A 86 22.39 -10.32 -0.87
C SER A 86 23.21 -10.31 -2.17
N ALA A 87 22.73 -9.59 -3.19
CA ALA A 87 23.45 -9.41 -4.45
C ALA A 87 24.75 -8.61 -4.26
N LEU A 88 24.72 -7.53 -3.48
CA LEU A 88 25.90 -6.73 -3.17
C LEU A 88 26.98 -7.56 -2.48
N GLN A 89 26.60 -8.39 -1.50
CA GLN A 89 27.50 -9.28 -0.79
C GLN A 89 28.08 -10.37 -1.71
N ALA A 90 27.33 -10.84 -2.71
CA ALA A 90 27.84 -11.78 -3.71
C ALA A 90 28.94 -11.13 -4.56
N ILE A 91 28.69 -9.95 -5.14
CA ILE A 91 29.67 -9.22 -5.94
C ILE A 91 30.94 -8.87 -5.12
N LEU A 92 30.77 -8.44 -3.87
CA LEU A 92 31.91 -8.14 -2.99
C LEU A 92 32.80 -9.37 -2.72
N ARG A 93 32.22 -10.58 -2.69
CA ARG A 93 32.96 -11.83 -2.53
C ARG A 93 33.69 -12.27 -3.80
N GLU A 94 33.17 -11.93 -4.97
CA GLU A 94 33.73 -12.33 -6.26
C GLU A 94 34.91 -11.45 -6.72
N ILE A 95 34.86 -10.14 -6.44
CA ILE A 95 35.87 -9.17 -6.88
C ILE A 95 37.32 -9.59 -6.54
N PRO A 96 37.66 -10.08 -5.33
CA PRO A 96 39.03 -10.46 -4.98
C PRO A 96 39.56 -11.67 -5.76
N GLY A 97 38.68 -12.49 -6.36
CA GLY A 97 39.04 -13.72 -7.07
C GLY A 97 39.11 -13.58 -8.59
N GLU A 98 38.89 -12.39 -9.15
CA GLU A 98 38.93 -12.16 -10.59
C GLU A 98 40.21 -11.44 -11.02
N ASP A 99 40.97 -12.08 -11.89
CA ASP A 99 42.24 -11.55 -12.40
C ASP A 99 42.04 -10.57 -13.57
N ASN A 100 40.92 -10.69 -14.30
CA ASN A 100 40.67 -9.84 -15.46
C ASN A 100 40.24 -8.43 -15.02
N LEU A 101 41.14 -7.45 -15.22
CA LEU A 101 40.92 -6.05 -14.86
C LEU A 101 39.64 -5.44 -15.47
N TYR A 102 39.29 -5.80 -16.71
CA TYR A 102 38.06 -5.31 -17.33
C TYR A 102 36.83 -5.80 -16.56
N LYS A 103 36.79 -7.10 -16.24
CA LYS A 103 35.68 -7.68 -15.46
C LYS A 103 35.62 -7.12 -14.05
N VAL A 104 36.77 -6.94 -13.37
CA VAL A 104 36.83 -6.28 -12.05
C VAL A 104 36.25 -4.88 -12.11
N ASN A 105 36.57 -4.10 -13.14
CA ASN A 105 36.00 -2.77 -13.31
C ASN A 105 34.48 -2.81 -13.52
N MET A 106 33.97 -3.74 -14.32
CA MET A 106 32.52 -3.93 -14.49
C MET A 106 31.83 -4.34 -13.19
N MET A 107 32.40 -5.26 -12.42
CA MET A 107 31.87 -5.66 -11.11
C MET A 107 31.86 -4.52 -10.10
N ARG A 108 32.84 -3.62 -10.14
CA ARG A 108 32.86 -2.41 -9.29
C ARG A 108 31.72 -1.45 -9.63
N VAL A 109 31.42 -1.27 -10.93
CA VAL A 109 30.27 -0.48 -11.38
C VAL A 109 28.96 -1.09 -10.87
N GLU A 110 28.81 -2.40 -10.99
CA GLU A 110 27.63 -3.12 -10.48
C GLU A 110 27.50 -2.99 -8.96
N ARG A 111 28.59 -3.20 -8.21
CA ARG A 111 28.64 -2.99 -6.76
C ARG A 111 28.17 -1.58 -6.38
N ASP A 112 28.66 -0.55 -7.06
CA ASP A 112 28.31 0.84 -6.76
C ASP A 112 26.83 1.12 -7.06
N SER A 113 26.30 0.53 -8.14
CA SER A 113 24.86 0.57 -8.45
C SER A 113 24.02 -0.09 -7.37
N LEU A 114 24.39 -1.31 -6.93
CA LEU A 114 23.70 -2.05 -5.88
C LEU A 114 23.75 -1.29 -4.54
N LYS A 115 24.90 -0.72 -4.20
CA LYS A 115 25.06 0.11 -3.00
C LYS A 115 24.14 1.33 -3.03
N ALA A 116 24.08 2.04 -4.16
CA ALA A 116 23.17 3.18 -4.32
C ALA A 116 21.70 2.78 -4.16
N ARG A 117 21.29 1.66 -4.77
CA ARG A 117 19.92 1.11 -4.61
C ARG A 117 19.62 0.75 -3.15
N TYR A 118 20.55 0.10 -2.46
CA TYR A 118 20.41 -0.28 -1.06
C TYR A 118 20.21 0.96 -0.16
N GLU A 119 21.05 1.99 -0.34
CA GLU A 119 20.96 3.23 0.42
C GLU A 119 19.63 3.97 0.17
N ALA A 120 19.19 4.02 -1.09
CA ALA A 120 17.91 4.61 -1.49
C ALA A 120 16.73 3.89 -0.81
N MET A 121 16.69 2.55 -0.85
CA MET A 121 15.63 1.78 -0.24
C MET A 121 15.62 1.89 1.30
N CYS A 122 16.79 1.93 1.92
CA CYS A 122 16.90 2.26 3.35
C CYS A 122 16.30 3.63 3.66
N GLY A 123 16.50 4.61 2.77
CA GLY A 123 15.85 5.92 2.83
C GLY A 123 14.33 5.84 2.77
N VAL A 124 13.78 5.08 1.81
CA VAL A 124 12.33 4.85 1.68
C VAL A 124 11.75 4.25 2.95
N VAL A 125 12.37 3.20 3.50
CA VAL A 125 11.91 2.56 4.75
C VAL A 125 11.90 3.57 5.91
N ARG A 126 12.94 4.41 6.05
CA ARG A 126 12.97 5.45 7.08
C ARG A 126 11.80 6.42 6.92
N MET A 127 11.53 6.89 5.71
CA MET A 127 10.45 7.83 5.44
C MET A 127 9.07 7.22 5.73
N ILE A 128 8.84 5.97 5.32
CA ILE A 128 7.58 5.27 5.62
C ILE A 128 7.37 5.15 7.13
N ARG A 129 8.40 4.73 7.88
CA ARG A 129 8.32 4.61 9.36
C ARG A 129 8.09 5.95 10.04
N MET A 130 8.75 7.01 9.57
CA MET A 130 8.52 8.38 10.07
C MET A 130 7.07 8.80 9.86
N ARG A 131 6.50 8.54 8.68
CA ARG A 131 5.09 8.86 8.39
C ARG A 131 4.13 8.04 9.25
N GLN A 132 4.35 6.74 9.41
CA GLN A 132 3.53 5.89 10.28
C GLN A 132 3.54 6.38 11.74
N LYS A 133 4.69 6.82 12.26
CA LYS A 133 4.80 7.40 13.60
C LYS A 133 4.01 8.70 13.71
N GLN A 134 4.05 9.54 12.69
CA GLN A 134 3.30 10.80 12.64
C GLN A 134 1.79 10.53 12.62
N ASP A 135 1.31 9.64 11.75
CA ASP A 135 -0.11 9.26 11.68
C ASP A 135 -0.58 8.72 13.04
N THR A 136 0.23 7.90 13.71
CA THR A 136 -0.10 7.35 15.05
C THR A 136 -0.27 8.46 16.10
N LYS A 137 0.63 9.45 16.10
CA LYS A 137 0.52 10.61 17.01
C LYS A 137 -0.73 11.43 16.72
N GLU A 138 -1.03 11.68 15.44
CA GLU A 138 -2.24 12.41 15.03
C GLU A 138 -3.51 11.70 15.52
N TYR A 139 -3.58 10.36 15.41
CA TYR A 139 -4.69 9.57 15.96
C TYR A 139 -4.79 9.66 17.49
N GLN A 140 -3.66 9.63 18.21
CA GLN A 140 -3.65 9.77 19.68
C GLN A 140 -4.13 11.16 20.13
N HIS A 141 -3.70 12.22 19.44
CA HIS A 141 -4.18 13.57 19.73
C HIS A 141 -5.68 13.73 19.46
N ALA A 142 -6.18 13.18 18.35
CA ALA A 142 -7.61 13.23 18.01
C ALA A 142 -8.49 12.38 18.95
N ALA A 143 -7.95 11.35 19.59
CA ALA A 143 -8.68 10.52 20.55
C ALA A 143 -8.73 11.11 21.97
N ASN A 144 -7.85 12.07 22.29
CA ASN A 144 -7.75 12.73 23.59
C ASN A 144 -8.42 14.11 23.62
N GLN A 145 -9.13 14.49 22.55
CA GLN A 145 -9.96 15.69 22.42
C GLN A 145 -11.44 15.28 22.41
#